data_AF-U6MJX0-F1
#
_entry.id   AF-U6MJX0-F1
#
_cell.length_a   1.000
_cell.length_b   1.000
_cell.length_c   1.000
_cell.angle_alpha   90.00
_cell.angle_beta   90.00
_cell.angle_gamma   90.00
#
_symmetry.space_group_name_H-M   'P 1'
#
loop_
_entity.id
_entity.type
_entity.pdbx_description
1 polymer ?
#
loop_
_entity_poly.entity_id
_entity_poly.type
_entity_poly.pdbx_seq_one_letter_code
_entity_poly.pdbx_strand_id
1 'polypeptide(L)'
;MSGALSFDLKAETEALRAKYLEGLGVAGCVQQLESGCPCPRLQFEFASLLICSPSEKDLRDSADLLTELLEIGFCRSDCLFQLALVYLKLGHYSLAKRRVEALLRMEPRNLSALSLHSLILDRAAYDGVSGSLILGLIAGGALFYLLQWFKPH
;
A
#
# COMPACT_ATOMS: atom_id res chain seq x y z
N MET A 1 13.07 -15.69 8.64
CA MET A 1 14.35 -15.16 8.12
C MET A 1 14.10 -13.80 7.46
N SER A 2 13.72 -12.78 8.24
CA SER A 2 13.22 -11.50 7.71
C SER A 2 13.86 -10.27 8.39
N GLY A 3 14.93 -10.46 9.17
CA GLY A 3 15.50 -9.43 10.05
C GLY A 3 16.72 -8.67 9.52
N ALA A 4 17.25 -9.00 8.34
CA ALA A 4 18.48 -8.38 7.82
C ALA A 4 18.25 -7.22 6.85
N LEU A 5 17.03 -7.05 6.30
CA LEU A 5 16.73 -6.03 5.28
C LEU A 5 16.30 -4.66 5.87
N SER A 6 15.93 -4.60 7.15
CA SER A 6 15.37 -3.40 7.77
C SER A 6 16.40 -2.36 8.19
N PHE A 7 17.69 -2.72 8.22
CA PHE A 7 18.76 -1.82 8.69
C PHE A 7 19.35 -0.96 7.56
N ASP A 8 19.36 -1.45 6.33
CA ASP A 8 19.91 -0.72 5.18
C ASP A 8 18.88 0.27 4.58
N LEU A 9 17.61 -0.14 4.52
CA LEU A 9 16.54 0.64 3.91
C LEU A 9 16.33 2.01 4.58
N LYS A 10 16.51 2.10 5.91
CA LYS A 10 16.39 3.38 6.61
C LYS A 10 17.52 4.34 6.25
N ALA A 11 18.76 3.84 6.14
CA ALA A 11 19.91 4.64 5.73
C ALA A 11 19.77 5.12 4.28
N GLU A 12 19.31 4.26 3.37
CA GLU A 12 19.01 4.64 1.98
C GLU A 12 17.87 5.65 1.91
N THR A 13 16.79 5.45 2.68
CA THR A 13 15.65 6.38 2.72
C THR A 13 16.07 7.74 3.28
N GLU A 14 16.92 7.78 4.31
CA GLU A 14 17.47 9.02 4.87
C GLU A 14 18.42 9.71 3.88
N ALA A 15 19.26 8.95 3.16
CA ALA A 15 20.14 9.49 2.13
C ALA A 15 19.36 10.04 0.92
N LEU A 16 18.31 9.34 0.46
CA LEU A 16 17.42 9.86 -0.58
C LEU A 16 16.60 11.03 -0.08
N ARG A 17 16.12 11.01 1.17
CA ARG A 17 15.40 12.13 1.77
C ARG A 17 16.29 13.36 1.86
N ALA A 18 17.55 13.19 2.23
CA ALA A 18 18.55 14.25 2.20
C ALA A 18 18.74 14.77 0.77
N LYS A 19 18.96 13.90 -0.23
CA LYS A 19 19.04 14.31 -1.66
C LYS A 19 17.77 15.01 -2.16
N TYR A 20 16.60 14.61 -1.69
CA TYR A 20 15.31 15.20 -2.08
C TYR A 20 15.11 16.57 -1.44
N LEU A 21 15.48 16.73 -0.17
CA LEU A 21 15.48 18.00 0.55
C LEU A 21 16.60 18.94 0.05
N GLU A 22 17.77 18.41 -0.27
CA GLU A 22 18.90 19.13 -0.88
C GLU A 22 18.57 19.52 -2.33
N GLY A 23 17.91 18.66 -3.10
CA GLY A 23 17.37 18.98 -4.42
C GLY A 23 16.30 20.08 -4.36
N LEU A 24 15.60 20.22 -3.23
CA LEU A 24 14.73 21.35 -2.94
C LEU A 24 15.52 22.65 -2.64
N GLY A 25 16.76 22.53 -2.13
CA GLY A 25 17.64 23.64 -1.74
C GLY A 25 18.68 24.06 -2.79
N VAL A 26 19.00 23.21 -3.78
CA VAL A 26 19.99 23.45 -4.83
C VAL A 26 19.32 23.38 -6.19
N ALA A 27 18.61 24.45 -6.56
CA ALA A 27 18.06 24.70 -7.90
C ALA A 27 19.14 24.98 -8.96
N GLY A 28 20.32 24.36 -8.86
CA GLY A 28 21.47 24.64 -9.72
C GLY A 28 22.11 23.36 -10.22
N CYS A 29 22.23 23.26 -11.55
CA CYS A 29 22.97 22.27 -12.33
C CYS A 29 22.27 20.91 -12.54
N VAL A 30 21.86 20.48 -13.76
CA VAL A 30 22.28 20.86 -15.11
C VAL A 30 21.20 20.46 -16.14
N GLN A 31 20.86 21.43 -16.99
CA GLN A 31 20.28 21.36 -18.34
C GLN A 31 19.06 20.47 -18.65
N GLN A 32 17.98 21.17 -19.05
CA GLN A 32 16.85 20.73 -19.86
C GLN A 32 15.68 20.05 -19.14
N LEU A 33 14.86 20.83 -18.43
CA LEU A 33 13.44 20.97 -18.77
C LEU A 33 12.82 22.15 -17.98
N GLU A 34 12.10 23.00 -18.69
CA GLU A 34 11.35 24.12 -18.14
C GLU A 34 10.26 23.63 -17.16
N SER A 35 9.88 24.47 -16.19
CA SER A 35 8.82 24.27 -15.18
C SER A 35 9.17 23.46 -13.91
N GLY A 36 9.71 24.16 -12.90
CA GLY A 36 9.21 24.19 -11.50
C GLY A 36 8.95 22.93 -10.67
N CYS A 37 9.12 21.70 -11.17
CA CYS A 37 8.75 20.48 -10.47
C CYS A 37 10.00 19.58 -10.24
N PRO A 38 10.16 18.97 -9.05
CA PRO A 38 11.17 17.94 -8.84
C PRO A 38 10.97 16.84 -9.88
N CYS A 39 12.03 16.30 -10.46
CA CYS A 39 11.90 15.30 -11.53
C CYS A 39 10.95 14.15 -11.10
N PRO A 40 9.81 13.93 -11.81
CA PRO A 40 8.77 12.99 -11.37
C PRO A 40 9.29 11.57 -11.12
N ARG A 41 10.37 11.20 -11.82
CA ARG A 41 11.07 9.93 -11.63
C ARG A 41 11.69 9.76 -10.24
N LEU A 42 12.34 10.80 -9.71
CA LEU A 42 12.96 10.75 -8.38
C LEU A 42 11.89 10.75 -7.29
N GLN A 43 10.80 11.50 -7.48
CA GLN A 43 9.66 11.48 -6.57
C GLN A 43 9.02 10.08 -6.52
N PHE A 44 8.91 9.41 -7.66
CA PHE A 44 8.38 8.05 -7.77
C PHE A 44 9.27 7.04 -7.01
N GLU A 45 10.58 7.12 -7.19
CA GLU A 45 11.55 6.25 -6.52
C GLU A 45 11.55 6.46 -5.00
N PHE A 46 11.50 7.73 -4.57
CA PHE A 46 11.34 8.08 -3.16
C PHE A 46 10.02 7.56 -2.57
N ALA A 47 8.90 7.77 -3.28
CA ALA A 47 7.62 7.24 -2.85
C ALA A 47 7.67 5.71 -2.72
N SER A 48 8.27 5.00 -3.67
CA SER A 48 8.44 3.54 -3.62
C SER A 48 9.21 3.06 -2.40
N LEU A 49 10.27 3.77 -2.00
CA LEU A 49 11.04 3.46 -0.79
C LEU A 49 10.21 3.67 0.48
N LEU A 50 9.41 4.74 0.53
CA LEU A 50 8.48 4.96 1.64
C LEU A 50 7.46 3.82 1.77
N ILE A 51 7.01 3.22 0.65
CA ILE A 51 6.13 2.03 0.69
C ILE A 51 6.82 0.85 1.38
N CYS A 52 8.13 0.69 1.20
CA CYS A 52 8.89 -0.39 1.83
C CYS A 52 9.01 -0.22 3.35
N SER A 53 8.82 1.01 3.87
CA SER A 53 8.75 1.27 5.31
C SER A 53 7.49 0.66 5.95
N PRO A 54 7.56 0.14 7.18
CA PRO A 54 6.40 -0.34 7.94
C PRO A 54 5.60 0.78 8.63
N SER A 55 6.02 2.04 8.54
CA SER A 55 5.38 3.18 9.20
C SER A 55 4.12 3.62 8.44
N GLU A 56 2.98 3.68 9.14
CA GLU A 56 1.73 4.20 8.55
C GLU A 56 1.84 5.64 8.07
N LYS A 57 2.69 6.46 8.71
CA LYS A 57 2.92 7.84 8.30
C LYS A 57 3.60 7.89 6.94
N ASP A 58 4.66 7.11 6.77
CA ASP A 58 5.43 7.02 5.54
C ASP A 58 4.57 6.46 4.39
N LEU A 59 3.66 5.52 4.70
CA LEU A 59 2.69 5.00 3.75
C LEU A 59 1.69 6.07 3.28
N ARG A 60 1.20 6.93 4.18
CA ARG A 60 0.32 8.04 3.82
C ARG A 60 1.06 9.07 2.96
N ASP A 61 2.24 9.47 3.38
CA ASP A 61 3.07 10.41 2.62
C ASP A 61 3.36 9.87 1.21
N SER A 62 3.68 8.58 1.08
CA SER A 62 3.87 7.90 -0.20
C SER A 62 2.61 7.92 -1.07
N ALA A 63 1.42 7.70 -0.49
CA ALA A 63 0.16 7.76 -1.23
C ALA A 63 -0.13 9.16 -1.79
N ASP A 64 0.18 10.20 -1.00
CA ASP A 64 0.00 11.59 -1.40
C ASP A 64 0.95 11.94 -2.55
N LEU A 65 2.24 11.60 -2.41
CA LEU A 65 3.24 11.74 -3.48
C LEU A 65 2.80 11.02 -4.77
N LEU A 66 2.40 9.75 -4.69
CA LEU A 66 1.96 8.99 -5.87
C LEU A 66 0.70 9.57 -6.52
N THR A 67 -0.18 10.19 -5.74
CA THR A 67 -1.39 10.83 -6.27
C THR A 67 -1.03 12.10 -7.04
N GLU A 68 -0.10 12.91 -6.54
CA GLU A 68 0.44 14.07 -7.26
C GLU A 68 1.09 13.65 -8.59
N LEU A 69 1.90 12.60 -8.59
CA LEU A 69 2.51 12.05 -9.81
C LEU A 69 1.47 11.53 -10.81
N LEU A 70 0.37 10.97 -10.31
CA LEU A 70 -0.73 10.47 -11.14
C LEU A 70 -1.49 11.61 -11.82
N GLU A 71 -1.61 12.77 -11.17
CA GLU A 71 -2.21 13.99 -11.73
C GLU A 71 -1.34 14.57 -12.86
N ILE A 72 -0.02 14.54 -12.69
CA ILE A 72 0.97 14.92 -13.72
C ILE A 72 0.95 13.91 -14.90
N GLY A 73 0.41 12.71 -14.68
CA GLY A 73 0.31 11.65 -15.69
C GLY A 73 1.60 10.85 -15.88
N PHE A 74 2.55 10.97 -14.95
CA PHE A 74 3.78 10.19 -14.98
C PHE A 74 3.49 8.74 -14.58
N CYS A 75 3.94 7.77 -15.39
CA CYS A 75 3.85 6.32 -15.11
C CYS A 75 2.49 5.84 -14.56
N ARG A 76 1.38 6.25 -15.19
CA ARG A 76 0.02 6.06 -14.68
C ARG A 76 -0.31 4.62 -14.25
N SER A 77 0.19 3.62 -14.99
CA SER A 77 0.02 2.21 -14.65
C SER A 77 0.78 1.81 -13.38
N ASP A 78 2.07 2.13 -13.30
CA ASP A 78 2.92 1.80 -12.15
C ASP A 78 2.51 2.56 -10.90
N CYS A 79 2.12 3.83 -11.02
CA CYS A 79 1.57 4.61 -9.91
C CYS A 79 0.29 3.98 -9.36
N LEU A 80 -0.64 3.54 -10.22
CA LEU A 80 -1.86 2.84 -9.77
C LEU A 80 -1.54 1.52 -9.07
N PHE A 81 -0.55 0.78 -9.56
CA PHE A 81 -0.10 -0.47 -8.96
C PHE A 81 0.48 -0.24 -7.55
N GLN A 82 1.39 0.73 -7.42
CA GLN A 82 1.97 1.08 -6.13
C GLN A 82 0.94 1.65 -5.15
N LEU A 83 0.01 2.50 -5.63
CA LEU A 83 -1.05 3.06 -4.79
C LEU A 83 -1.98 1.96 -4.23
N ALA A 84 -2.31 0.95 -5.04
CA ALA A 84 -3.04 -0.22 -4.57
C ALA A 84 -2.26 -1.00 -3.51
N LEU A 85 -0.93 -1.11 -3.65
CA LEU A 85 -0.06 -1.77 -2.69
C LEU A 85 0.02 -0.99 -1.36
N VAL A 86 0.02 0.35 -1.40
CA VAL A 86 -0.06 1.19 -0.19
C VAL A 86 -1.40 0.98 0.53
N TYR A 87 -2.53 1.04 -0.17
CA TYR A 87 -3.84 0.82 0.45
C TYR A 87 -3.99 -0.60 1.00
N LEU A 88 -3.38 -1.60 0.36
CA LEU A 88 -3.30 -2.96 0.89
C LEU A 88 -2.55 -2.98 2.24
N LYS A 89 -1.42 -2.28 2.35
CA LYS A 89 -0.65 -2.19 3.60
C LYS A 89 -1.39 -1.42 4.70
N LEU A 90 -2.19 -0.41 4.35
CA LEU A 90 -3.05 0.33 5.29
C LEU A 90 -4.31 -0.45 5.70
N GLY A 91 -4.60 -1.61 5.10
CA GLY A 91 -5.81 -2.39 5.36
C GLY A 91 -7.08 -1.85 4.69
N HIS A 92 -6.96 -0.85 3.81
CA HIS A 92 -8.07 -0.29 3.04
C HIS A 92 -8.33 -1.11 1.76
N TYR A 93 -8.74 -2.38 1.92
CA TYR A 93 -8.92 -3.32 0.81
C TYR A 93 -9.94 -2.87 -0.25
N SER A 94 -10.99 -2.16 0.15
CA SER A 94 -12.01 -1.65 -0.77
C SER A 94 -11.47 -0.61 -1.75
N LEU A 95 -10.64 0.31 -1.26
CA LEU A 95 -9.93 1.31 -2.06
C LEU A 95 -8.87 0.64 -2.94
N ALA A 96 -8.07 -0.28 -2.39
CA ALA A 96 -7.07 -1.03 -3.14
C ALA A 96 -7.70 -1.77 -4.34
N LYS A 97 -8.81 -2.48 -4.11
CA LYS A 97 -9.53 -3.21 -5.16
C LYS A 97 -9.99 -2.28 -6.29
N ARG A 98 -10.60 -1.14 -5.97
CA ARG A 98 -11.04 -0.16 -6.99
C ARG A 98 -9.88 0.36 -7.83
N ARG A 99 -8.71 0.60 -7.23
CA ARG A 99 -7.51 1.06 -7.96
C ARG A 99 -6.97 -0.02 -8.90
N VAL A 100 -6.89 -1.27 -8.46
CA VAL A 100 -6.46 -2.38 -9.31
C VAL A 100 -7.45 -2.68 -10.43
N GLU A 101 -8.76 -2.60 -10.17
CA GLU A 101 -9.78 -2.72 -11.23
C GLU A 101 -9.64 -1.62 -12.28
N ALA A 102 -9.37 -0.38 -11.85
CA ALA A 102 -9.11 0.72 -12.77
C ALA A 102 -7.84 0.48 -13.61
N LEU A 103 -6.79 -0.08 -13.00
CA LEU A 103 -5.58 -0.48 -13.70
C LEU A 103 -5.84 -1.60 -14.73
N LEU A 104 -6.60 -2.63 -14.35
CA LEU A 104 -6.94 -3.75 -15.24
C LEU A 104 -7.82 -3.34 -16.42
N ARG A 105 -8.65 -2.29 -16.27
CA ARG A 105 -9.40 -1.73 -17.40
C ARG A 105 -8.49 -1.09 -18.45
N MET A 106 -7.35 -0.54 -18.02
CA MET A 106 -6.35 0.08 -18.91
C MET A 106 -5.45 -1.00 -19.51
N GLU A 107 -4.96 -1.92 -18.69
CA GLU A 107 -4.00 -2.97 -19.08
C GLU A 107 -4.48 -4.37 -18.65
N PRO A 108 -5.46 -4.97 -19.35
CA PRO A 108 -6.07 -6.23 -18.95
C PRO A 108 -5.13 -7.44 -19.05
N ARG A 109 -4.03 -7.34 -19.80
CA ARG A 109 -3.02 -8.40 -19.94
C ARG A 109 -1.88 -8.30 -18.92
N ASN A 110 -1.93 -7.35 -18.00
CA ASN A 110 -0.87 -7.18 -17.01
C ASN A 110 -0.99 -8.25 -15.91
N LEU A 111 -0.13 -9.27 -15.99
CA LEU A 111 -0.11 -10.39 -15.02
C LEU A 111 0.18 -9.92 -13.59
N SER A 112 0.97 -8.86 -13.43
CA SER A 112 1.28 -8.28 -12.11
C SER A 112 0.05 -7.65 -11.47
N ALA A 113 -0.79 -6.96 -12.25
CA ALA A 113 -2.03 -6.39 -11.74
C ALA A 113 -3.05 -7.47 -11.33
N LEU A 114 -3.12 -8.57 -12.11
CA LEU A 114 -3.98 -9.71 -11.78
C LEU A 114 -3.53 -10.42 -10.50
N SER A 115 -2.22 -10.64 -10.33
CA SER A 115 -1.70 -11.27 -9.11
C SER A 115 -1.96 -10.38 -7.90
N LEU A 116 -1.73 -9.06 -7.99
CA LEU A 116 -2.04 -8.11 -6.93
C LEU A 116 -3.55 -8.10 -6.59
N HIS A 117 -4.43 -8.14 -7.60
CA HIS A 117 -5.88 -8.23 -7.37
C HIS A 117 -6.26 -9.47 -6.57
N SER A 118 -5.72 -10.64 -6.95
CA SER A 118 -5.98 -11.89 -6.23
C SER A 118 -5.48 -11.85 -4.79
N LEU A 119 -4.32 -11.23 -4.56
CA LEU A 119 -3.72 -11.08 -3.23
C LEU A 119 -4.56 -10.16 -2.33
N ILE A 120 -5.11 -9.07 -2.88
CA ILE A 120 -6.03 -8.18 -2.14
C ILE A 120 -7.28 -8.95 -1.70
N LEU A 121 -7.86 -9.77 -2.58
CA LEU A 121 -9.06 -10.56 -2.26
C LEU A 121 -8.78 -11.61 -1.19
N ASP A 122 -7.65 -12.32 -1.29
CA ASP A 122 -7.25 -13.33 -0.31
C ASP A 122 -7.01 -12.70 1.06
N ARG A 123 -6.34 -11.54 1.11
CA ARG A 123 -6.11 -10.81 2.36
C ARG A 123 -7.41 -10.31 2.99
N ALA A 124 -8.31 -9.74 2.17
CA ALA A 124 -9.62 -9.27 2.64
C ALA A 124 -10.49 -10.42 3.15
N ALA A 125 -10.45 -11.59 2.49
CA ALA A 125 -11.14 -12.79 2.92
C ALA A 125 -10.56 -13.33 4.24
N TYR A 126 -9.23 -13.37 4.36
CA TYR A 126 -8.56 -13.83 5.58
C TYR A 126 -8.92 -12.99 6.79
N ASP A 127 -8.91 -11.66 6.66
CA ASP A 127 -9.30 -10.75 7.76
C ASP A 127 -10.79 -10.87 8.11
N GLY A 128 -11.66 -11.11 7.12
CA GLY A 128 -13.09 -11.36 7.35
C GLY A 128 -13.36 -12.70 8.04
N VAL A 129 -12.68 -13.77 7.62
CA VAL A 129 -12.84 -15.13 8.16
C VAL A 129 -12.31 -15.22 9.58
N SER A 130 -11.16 -14.59 9.86
CA SER A 130 -10.59 -14.59 11.21
C SER A 130 -11.49 -13.87 12.23
N GLY A 131 -12.14 -12.76 11.84
CA GLY A 131 -13.16 -12.12 12.68
C GLY A 131 -14.41 -12.98 12.90
N SER A 132 -14.90 -13.65 11.85
CA SER A 132 -16.10 -14.49 11.92
C SER A 132 -15.90 -15.75 12.77
N LEU A 133 -14.72 -16.36 12.76
CA LEU A 133 -14.45 -17.60 13.50
C LEU A 133 -14.51 -17.39 15.01
N ILE A 134 -13.93 -16.28 15.49
CA ILE A 134 -13.93 -15.91 16.90
C ILE A 134 -15.36 -15.66 17.38
N LEU A 135 -16.15 -14.91 16.60
CA LEU A 135 -17.54 -14.63 16.93
C LEU A 135 -18.40 -15.92 16.95
N GLY A 136 -18.17 -16.83 16.00
CA GLY A 136 -18.85 -18.12 15.94
C GLY A 136 -18.56 -19.00 17.16
N LEU A 137 -17.32 -19.03 17.65
CA LEU A 137 -16.95 -19.79 18.85
C LEU A 137 -17.62 -19.22 20.12
N ILE A 138 -17.69 -17.90 20.26
CA ILE A 138 -18.35 -17.26 21.41
C ILE A 138 -19.86 -17.50 21.38
N ALA A 139 -20.50 -17.25 20.24
CA ALA A 139 -21.95 -17.44 20.08
C ALA A 139 -22.35 -18.92 20.24
N GLY A 140 -21.57 -19.83 19.62
CA GLY A 140 -21.78 -21.27 19.76
C GLY A 140 -21.58 -21.77 21.20
N GLY A 141 -20.56 -21.26 21.90
CA GLY A 141 -20.32 -21.57 23.30
C GLY A 141 -21.44 -21.09 24.24
N ALA A 142 -21.93 -19.86 24.04
CA ALA A 142 -23.05 -19.32 24.80
C ALA A 142 -24.35 -20.12 24.55
N LEU A 143 -24.61 -20.49 23.30
CA LEU A 143 -25.76 -21.34 22.94
C LEU A 143 -25.65 -22.73 23.58
N PHE A 144 -24.47 -23.35 23.53
CA PHE A 144 -24.23 -24.65 24.16
C PHE A 144 -24.42 -24.60 25.69
N TYR A 145 -23.94 -23.53 26.34
CA TYR A 145 -24.12 -23.32 27.77
C TYR A 145 -25.60 -23.14 28.15
N LEU A 146 -26.34 -22.36 27.37
CA LEU A 146 -27.79 -22.19 27.54
C LEU A 146 -28.57 -23.51 27.34
N LEU A 147 -28.18 -24.33 26.36
CA LEU A 147 -28.79 -25.65 26.14
C LEU A 147 -28.53 -26.61 27.29
N GLN A 148 -27.36 -26.55 27.93
CA GLN A 148 -27.08 -27.33 29.14
C GLN A 148 -27.92 -26.85 30.33
N TRP A 149 -28.10 -25.54 30.47
CA TRP A 149 -28.90 -24.96 31.55
C TRP A 149 -30.40 -25.26 31.43
N PHE A 150 -30.92 -25.32 30.20
CA PHE A 150 -32.35 -25.56 29.95
C PHE A 150 -32.76 -27.03 29.97
N LYS A 151 -31.82 -27.98 30.14
CA LYS A 151 -32.15 -29.41 30.23
C LYS A 151 -32.68 -29.68 31.65
N PRO A 152 -34.00 -29.82 31.86
CA PRO A 152 -34.55 -30.09 33.18
C PRO A 152 -34.23 -31.55 33.55
N HIS A 153 -33.87 -31.76 34.81
CA HIS A 153 -33.74 -33.09 35.42
C HIS A 153 -35.08 -33.79 35.55
#